data_AF-A4NX78-F1
#
_entry.id   AF-A4NX78-F1
#
_cell.length_a   1.000
_cell.length_b   1.000
_cell.length_c   1.000
_cell.angle_alpha   90.00
_cell.angle_beta   90.00
_cell.angle_gamma   90.00
#
_symmetry.space_group_name_H-M   'P 1'
#
loop_
_entity.id
_entity.type
_entity.pdbx_description
1 polymer ?
#
loop_
_entity_poly.entity_id
_entity_poly.type
_entity_poly.pdbx_seq_one_letter_code
_entity_poly.pdbx_strand_id
1 'polypeptide(L)' 'MNAANEIAVQAFLDRQISFMDIAKINSKTIERISPYTIQNIDDVLEIDAQAREIAKTLIRE' A
#
# COMPACT_ATOMS: atom_id res chain seq x y z
N MET A 1 3.89 -0.16 6.52
CA MET A 1 4.32 -0.58 5.16
C MET A 1 4.72 0.65 4.37
N ASN A 2 5.96 0.71 3.90
CA ASN A 2 6.46 1.86 3.14
C ASN A 2 5.90 1.89 1.71
N ALA A 3 5.78 0.74 1.04
CA ALA A 3 5.26 0.62 -0.33
C ALA A 3 3.86 1.23 -0.53
N ALA A 4 2.91 0.90 0.35
CA ALA A 4 1.56 1.45 0.30
C ALA A 4 1.57 2.99 0.45
N ASN A 5 2.42 3.49 1.35
CA ASN A 5 2.56 4.92 1.58
C ASN A 5 3.15 5.65 0.36
N GLU A 6 4.15 5.07 -0.30
CA GLU A 6 4.71 5.65 -1.53
C GLU A 6 3.65 5.77 -2.64
N ILE A 7 2.86 4.72 -2.85
CA ILE A 7 1.77 4.73 -3.85
C ILE A 7 0.70 5.77 -3.50
N ALA A 8 0.28 5.82 -2.24
CA ALA A 8 -0.75 6.76 -1.80
C ALA A 8 -0.27 8.22 -1.84
N VAL A 9 0.98 8.49 -1.43
CA VAL A 9 1.58 9.83 -1.52
C VAL A 9 1.71 10.25 -2.99
N GLN A 10 2.15 9.35 -3.87
CA GLN A 10 2.23 9.67 -5.30
C GLN A 10 0.85 10.01 -5.87
N ALA A 11 -0.19 9.23 -5.54
CA ALA A 11 -1.55 9.51 -5.97
C ALA A 11 -2.08 10.86 -5.42
N PHE A 12 -1.69 11.25 -4.21
CA PHE A 12 -2.00 12.56 -3.67
C PHE A 12 -1.29 13.68 -4.44
N LEU A 13 0.00 13.53 -4.74
CA LEU A 13 0.77 14.49 -5.55
C LEU A 13 0.19 14.63 -6.97
N ASP A 14 -0.29 13.53 -7.53
CA ASP A 14 -0.97 13.47 -8.83
C ASP A 14 -2.44 13.93 -8.77
N ARG A 15 -2.90 14.42 -7.60
CA ARG A 15 -4.27 14.92 -7.34
C ARG A 15 -5.39 13.90 -7.58
N GLN A 16 -5.08 12.60 -7.46
CA GLN A 16 -6.06 11.51 -7.60
C GLN A 16 -6.84 11.26 -6.30
N ILE A 17 -6.23 11.55 -5.15
CA ILE A 17 -6.83 11.37 -3.82
C ILE A 17 -6.62 12.60 -2.93
N SER A 18 -7.38 12.72 -1.84
CA SER A 18 -7.17 13.78 -0.85
C SER A 18 -6.08 13.40 0.17
N PHE A 19 -5.55 14.39 0.90
CA PHE A 19 -4.52 14.16 1.92
C PHE A 19 -4.95 13.12 2.98
N MET A 20 -6.23 13.15 3.39
CA MET A 20 -6.75 12.23 4.40
C MET A 20 -6.90 10.79 3.87
N ASP A 21 -6.94 10.60 2.56
CA ASP A 21 -7.07 9.27 1.97
C ASP A 21 -5.75 8.49 2.01
N ILE A 22 -4.60 9.16 2.17
CA ILE A 22 -3.30 8.50 2.35
C ILE A 22 -3.35 7.53 3.55
N ALA A 23 -3.80 8.02 4.70
CA ALA A 23 -3.89 7.21 5.91
C ALA A 23 -4.93 6.09 5.76
N LYS A 24 -6.06 6.35 5.10
CA LYS A 24 -7.11 5.35 4.85
C LYS A 24 -6.61 4.22 3.95
N ILE A 25 -5.93 4.55 2.86
CA ILE A 25 -5.34 3.56 1.93
C ILE A 25 -4.27 2.74 2.64
N ASN A 26 -3.41 3.38 3.43
CA ASN A 26 -2.39 2.67 4.22
C ASN A 26 -3.03 1.66 5.19
N SER A 27 -4.07 2.04 5.94
CA SER A 27 -4.78 1.14 6.86
C SER A 27 -5.41 -0.03 6.11
N LYS A 28 -6.21 0.26 5.08
CA LYS A 28 -6.88 -0.76 4.27
C LYS A 28 -5.90 -1.71 3.58
N THR A 29 -4.72 -1.22 3.19
CA THR A 29 -3.69 -2.06 2.59
C THR A 29 -3.13 -3.07 3.59
N ILE A 30 -2.86 -2.63 4.82
CA ILE A 30 -2.40 -3.53 5.90
C ILE A 30 -3.50 -4.54 6.25
N GLU A 31 -4.76 -4.11 6.33
CA GLU A 31 -5.90 -5.00 6.62
C GLU A 31 -6.11 -6.09 5.57
N ARG A 32 -5.77 -5.83 4.30
CA ARG A 32 -5.90 -6.78 3.19
C ARG A 32 -4.71 -7.73 3.06
N ILE A 33 -3.58 -7.44 3.70
CA ILE A 33 -2.41 -8.32 3.68
C ILE A 33 -2.49 -9.29 4.84
N SER A 34 -2.47 -10.58 4.53
CA SER A 34 -2.49 -11.62 5.55
C SER A 34 -1.23 -11.55 6.42
N PRO A 35 -1.34 -11.74 7.74
CA PRO A 35 -0.17 -11.81 8.61
C PRO A 35 0.79 -12.90 8.12
N TYR A 36 2.04 -12.51 7.89
CA TYR A 36 3.09 -13.40 7.40
C TYR A 36 4.39 -13.17 8.17
N THR A 37 5.12 -14.25 8.45
CA THR A 37 6.45 -14.17 9.09
C THR A 37 7.53 -14.07 8.03
N ILE A 38 8.16 -12.92 7.92
CA ILE A 38 9.28 -12.67 7.01
C ILE A 38 10.49 -13.49 7.46
N GLN A 39 10.98 -14.40 6.60
CA GLN A 39 12.13 -15.26 6.85
C GLN A 39 13.33 -14.89 5.97
N ASN A 40 13.09 -14.33 4.79
CA ASN A 40 14.12 -13.99 3.82
C ASN A 40 13.77 -12.68 3.08
N ILE A 41 14.66 -12.25 2.18
CA ILE A 41 14.48 -11.03 1.40
C ILE A 41 13.37 -11.16 0.36
N ASP A 42 13.16 -12.34 -0.21
CA ASP A 42 12.12 -12.59 -1.21
C ASP A 42 10.73 -12.39 -0.60
N ASP A 43 10.53 -12.79 0.66
CA ASP A 43 9.29 -12.54 1.40
C ASP A 43 9.00 -11.03 1.56
N VAL A 44 10.05 -10.22 1.79
CA VAL A 44 9.93 -8.76 1.87
C VAL A 44 9.52 -8.19 0.52
N LEU A 45 10.14 -8.66 -0.56
CA LEU A 45 9.83 -8.22 -1.92
C LEU A 45 8.42 -8.61 -2.34
N GLU A 46 7.96 -9.79 -1.95
CA GLU A 46 6.60 -10.25 -2.21
C GLU A 46 5.57 -9.38 -1.48
N ILE A 47 5.79 -9.11 -0.18
CA ILE A 47 4.91 -8.24 0.61
C ILE A 47 4.90 -6.80 0.07
N ASP A 48 6.06 -6.28 -0.36
CA ASP A 48 6.16 -4.95 -0.98
C ASP A 48 5.33 -4.89 -2.27
N ALA A 49 5.47 -5.89 -3.15
CA ALA A 49 4.70 -5.99 -4.38
C ALA A 49 3.19 -6.08 -4.11
N GLN A 50 2.77 -6.94 -3.18
CA GLN A 50 1.36 -7.06 -2.79
C GLN A 50 0.80 -5.73 -2.25
N ALA A 51 1.56 -5.04 -1.39
CA ALA A 51 1.15 -3.74 -0.84
C ALA A 51 0.97 -2.68 -1.93
N ARG A 52 1.83 -2.67 -2.95
CA ARG A 52 1.70 -1.75 -4.09
C ARG A 52 0.43 -2.03 -4.91
N GLU A 53 0.15 -3.30 -5.21
CA GLU A 53 -1.02 -3.67 -6.01
C GLU A 53 -2.34 -3.41 -5.26
N ILE A 54 -2.39 -3.70 -3.96
CA ILE A 54 -3.55 -3.39 -3.13
C ILE A 54 -3.80 -1.88 -3.06
N ALA A 55 -2.75 -1.08 -2.79
CA ALA A 55 -2.88 0.37 -2.72
C ALA A 55 -3.37 0.96 -4.05
N LYS A 56 -2.82 0.52 -5.19
CA LYS A 56 -3.28 0.93 -6.53
C LYS A 56 -4.75 0.58 -6.78
N THR A 57 -5.19 -0.59 -6.31
CA THR A 57 -6.59 -1.02 -6.44
C THR A 57 -7.51 -0.11 -5.63
N LEU A 58 -7.13 0.18 -4.37
CA LEU A 58 -7.88 1.06 -3.47
C LEU A 58 -8.01 2.51 -3.98
N ILE A 59 -7.06 3.00 -4.78
CA ILE A 59 -7.13 4.34 -5.39
C ILE A 59 -8.15 4.39 -6.54
N ARG A 60 -8.40 3.25 -7.20
CA ARG A 60 -9.32 3.14 -8.34
C ARG A 60 -10.76 2.82 -7.91
N GLU A 61 -10.96 2.38 -6.67
CA GLU A 61 -12.27 2.14 -6.03
C GLU A 61 -12.97 3.47 -5.68
#